data_AF-A0A1I7WE48-F1
#
_entry.id   AF-A0A1I7WE48-F1
#
_cell.length_a   1.000
_cell.length_b   1.000
_cell.length_c   1.000
_cell.angle_alpha   90.00
_cell.angle_beta   90.00
_cell.angle_gamma   90.00
#
_symmetry.space_group_name_H-M   'P 1'
#
loop_
_entity.id
_entity.type
_entity.pdbx_description
1 polymer ?
#
loop_
_entity_poly.entity_id
_entity_poly.type
_entity_poly.pdbx_seq_one_letter_code
_entity_poly.pdbx_strand_id
1 'polypeptide(L)'
;MLRITEEPIDEENYPALPEIKLCYAVTISTMIYAWYGVFRASQNYQWKIGDYGMMSSLPFIGPIMKDFTNWEWHRWSSFAQNYMPVFLVHTVLFNSGSLVLPELLFTLLYMAFSISACAIYFTPTLVALSLLQGTLVFIASRIVRKKLTVWLSSIPVLYLSMHHTKFLAEDPFLIFTFVSYSMLSYISYCIETLKSPIRKEDDTLIKSYLRMMFYTFYQPYLFSLIVLYPDFERQMEERKTKQREHRQVLWSAMRIVFWWILVETMLHFFYFEAILKDRNYTFSLPKDQFVALGMALGR
;
A
#
# COMPACT_ATOMS: atom_id res chain seq x y z
N MET A 1 29.77 42.91 -16.73
CA MET A 1 29.85 43.03 -15.26
C MET A 1 28.56 43.68 -14.77
N LEU A 2 27.54 42.86 -14.50
CA LEU A 2 26.28 43.28 -13.86
C LEU A 2 26.15 42.39 -12.63
N ARG A 3 26.39 42.99 -11.45
CA ARG A 3 26.23 42.35 -10.15
C ARG A 3 24.73 42.37 -9.84
N ILE A 4 24.10 41.21 -9.89
CA ILE A 4 22.80 41.00 -9.26
C ILE A 4 23.09 40.83 -7.78
N THR A 5 22.69 41.81 -6.96
CA THR A 5 22.70 41.69 -5.51
C THR A 5 21.53 40.82 -5.10
N GLU A 6 21.82 39.61 -4.62
CA GLU A 6 20.85 38.78 -3.90
C GLU A 6 20.61 39.43 -2.53
N GLU A 7 19.44 40.03 -2.35
CA GLU A 7 18.95 40.34 -1.01
C GLU A 7 18.54 39.02 -0.31
N PRO A 8 18.85 38.86 0.99
CA PRO A 8 18.48 37.67 1.72
C PRO A 8 16.95 37.64 1.86
N ILE A 9 16.33 36.55 1.37
CA ILE A 9 14.91 36.28 1.60
C ILE A 9 14.77 35.98 3.10
N ASP A 10 14.21 36.94 3.85
CA ASP A 10 13.77 36.72 5.22
C ASP A 10 12.78 35.54 5.20
N GLU A 11 13.05 34.50 5.99
CA GLU A 11 12.05 33.46 6.28
C GLU A 11 10.84 34.15 6.91
N GLU A 12 9.83 34.36 6.08
CA GLU A 12 8.62 35.10 6.39
C GLU A 12 7.91 34.42 7.57
N ASN A 13 8.12 34.98 8.76
CA ASN A 13 7.57 34.48 10.01
C ASN A 13 6.11 34.93 10.10
N TYR A 14 5.24 34.28 9.31
CA TYR A 14 3.81 34.58 9.28
C TYR A 14 3.19 34.38 10.67
N PRO A 15 2.46 35.37 11.23
CA PRO A 15 1.75 35.17 12.48
C PRO A 15 0.71 34.07 12.30
N ALA A 16 0.66 33.13 13.24
CA ALA A 16 -0.34 32.06 13.23
C ALA A 16 -1.75 32.68 13.20
N LEU A 17 -2.50 32.43 12.13
CA LEU A 17 -3.88 32.91 11.99
C LEU A 17 -4.70 32.41 13.21
N PRO A 18 -5.30 33.32 14.02
CA PRO A 18 -6.08 32.93 15.20
C PRO A 18 -7.28 32.03 14.85
N GLU A 19 -7.69 32.05 13.58
CA GLU A 19 -8.78 31.26 13.01
C GLU A 19 -8.46 29.76 12.89
N ILE A 20 -7.18 29.35 12.94
CA ILE A 20 -6.81 27.94 12.73
C ILE A 20 -7.40 27.02 13.80
N LYS A 21 -7.49 27.49 15.05
CA LYS A 21 -8.11 26.75 16.15
C LYS A 21 -9.60 26.59 15.94
N LEU A 22 -10.26 27.64 15.43
CA LEU A 22 -11.67 27.59 15.08
C LEU A 22 -11.92 26.63 13.91
N CYS A 23 -11.09 26.69 12.87
CA CYS A 23 -11.15 25.75 11.75
C CYS A 23 -11.02 24.30 12.24
N TYR A 24 -10.03 23.98 13.08
CA TYR A 24 -9.90 22.64 13.65
C TYR A 24 -11.10 22.25 14.49
N ALA A 25 -11.60 23.14 15.35
CA ALA A 25 -12.78 22.86 16.17
C ALA A 25 -14.02 22.56 15.30
N VAL A 26 -14.24 23.34 14.26
CA VAL A 26 -15.34 23.12 13.30
C VAL A 26 -15.14 21.79 12.58
N THR A 27 -13.98 21.51 12.02
CA THR A 27 -13.69 20.25 11.31
C THR A 27 -13.84 19.02 12.21
N ILE A 28 -13.36 19.09 13.44
CA ILE A 28 -13.50 17.98 14.41
C ILE A 28 -14.97 17.80 14.77
N SER A 29 -15.70 18.90 15.02
CA SER A 29 -17.13 18.84 15.35
C SER A 29 -17.96 18.26 14.21
N THR A 30 -17.69 18.66 12.96
CA THR A 30 -18.39 18.13 11.79
C THR A 30 -18.04 16.67 11.56
N MET A 31 -16.80 16.25 11.76
CA MET A 31 -16.39 14.84 11.65
C MET A 31 -17.07 13.98 12.73
N ILE A 32 -17.10 14.43 13.99
CA ILE A 32 -17.82 13.74 15.07
C ILE A 32 -19.31 13.64 14.75
N TYR A 33 -19.92 14.73 14.28
CA TYR A 33 -21.33 14.75 13.90
C TYR A 33 -21.62 13.80 12.73
N ALA A 34 -20.76 13.76 11.71
CA ALA A 34 -20.87 12.86 10.57
C ALA A 34 -20.87 11.39 11.02
N TRP A 35 -19.86 10.99 11.81
CA TRP A 35 -19.78 9.63 12.33
C TRP A 35 -20.94 9.29 13.26
N TYR A 36 -21.40 10.22 14.09
CA TYR A 36 -22.60 10.02 14.92
C TYR A 36 -23.87 9.81 14.08
N GLY A 37 -24.03 10.55 12.97
CA GLY A 37 -25.13 10.35 12.03
C GLY A 37 -25.09 8.96 11.38
N VAL A 38 -23.91 8.52 10.94
CA VAL A 38 -23.69 7.16 10.40
C VAL A 38 -24.00 6.09 11.45
N PHE A 39 -23.57 6.29 12.70
CA PHE A 39 -23.87 5.37 13.80
C PHE A 39 -25.39 5.23 14.00
N ARG A 40 -26.12 6.35 14.07
CA ARG A 40 -27.59 6.33 14.20
C ARG A 40 -28.28 5.62 13.04
N ALA A 41 -27.82 5.85 11.81
CA ALA A 41 -28.33 5.11 10.65
C ALA A 41 -28.04 3.61 10.80
N SER A 42 -26.82 3.25 11.20
CA SER A 42 -26.40 1.85 11.37
C SER A 42 -27.21 1.10 12.44
N GLN A 43 -27.60 1.77 13.53
CA GLN A 43 -28.45 1.16 14.57
C GLN A 43 -29.87 0.80 14.07
N ASN A 44 -30.36 1.51 13.06
CA ASN A 44 -31.68 1.27 12.47
C ASN A 44 -31.61 0.38 11.22
N TYR A 45 -30.41 0.02 10.77
CA TYR A 45 -30.22 -0.81 9.59
C TYR A 45 -30.59 -2.26 9.88
N GLN A 46 -31.45 -2.83 9.03
CA GLN A 46 -31.92 -4.21 9.17
C GLN A 46 -31.24 -5.07 8.11
N TRP A 47 -30.39 -5.98 8.56
CA TRP A 47 -29.74 -6.96 7.72
C TRP A 47 -30.75 -7.98 7.17
N LYS A 48 -30.67 -8.24 5.87
CA LYS A 48 -31.50 -9.24 5.18
C LYS A 48 -30.70 -10.49 4.89
N ILE A 49 -31.40 -11.60 4.72
CA ILE A 49 -30.77 -12.85 4.27
C ILE A 49 -30.17 -12.62 2.88
N GLY A 50 -28.87 -12.90 2.74
CA GLY A 50 -28.11 -12.68 1.50
C GLY A 50 -27.30 -11.38 1.48
N ASP A 51 -27.43 -10.53 2.50
CA ASP A 51 -26.52 -9.39 2.67
C ASP A 51 -25.12 -9.86 3.14
N TYR A 52 -24.15 -8.95 3.05
CA TYR A 52 -22.76 -9.18 3.47
C TYR A 52 -22.54 -8.96 4.98
N GLY A 53 -23.61 -8.96 5.77
CA GLY A 53 -23.50 -8.91 7.23
C GLY A 53 -23.22 -10.30 7.77
N MET A 54 -22.21 -10.46 8.63
CA MET A 54 -21.97 -11.73 9.32
C MET A 54 -21.90 -11.53 10.83
N MET A 55 -22.48 -12.47 11.58
CA MET A 55 -22.35 -12.47 13.04
C MET A 55 -20.90 -12.75 13.43
N SER A 56 -20.32 -11.84 14.19
CA SER A 56 -18.99 -11.99 14.79
C SER A 56 -19.01 -11.49 16.22
N SER A 57 -18.22 -12.11 17.11
CA SER A 57 -18.22 -11.74 18.52
C SER A 57 -17.09 -10.77 18.83
N LEU A 58 -17.44 -9.60 19.38
CA LEU A 58 -16.45 -8.71 19.95
C LEU A 58 -16.07 -9.18 21.36
N PRO A 59 -14.79 -9.05 21.76
CA PRO A 59 -14.40 -9.28 23.15
C PRO A 59 -15.26 -8.45 24.09
N PHE A 60 -15.75 -9.05 25.17
CA PHE A 60 -16.57 -8.43 26.24
C PHE A 60 -17.99 -7.97 25.87
N ILE A 61 -18.31 -7.77 24.58
CA ILE A 61 -19.66 -7.34 24.15
C ILE A 61 -20.48 -8.54 23.67
N GLY A 62 -19.84 -9.54 23.06
CA GLY A 62 -20.50 -10.71 22.52
C GLY A 62 -20.91 -10.56 21.05
N PRO A 63 -21.89 -11.34 20.58
CA PRO A 63 -22.20 -11.50 19.17
C PRO A 63 -22.90 -10.25 18.60
N ILE A 64 -22.28 -9.60 17.61
CA ILE A 64 -22.79 -8.42 16.90
C ILE A 64 -22.60 -8.61 15.40
N MET A 65 -23.50 -8.06 14.58
CA MET A 65 -23.32 -8.05 13.13
C MET A 65 -22.09 -7.23 12.74
N LYS A 66 -21.23 -7.81 11.90
CA LYS A 66 -20.09 -7.13 11.28
C LYS A 66 -20.39 -6.89 9.81
N ASP A 67 -20.12 -5.69 9.33
CA ASP A 67 -20.19 -5.34 7.92
C ASP A 67 -18.98 -5.89 7.15
N PHE A 68 -19.22 -6.82 6.20
CA PHE A 68 -18.21 -7.30 5.24
C PHE A 68 -18.38 -6.68 3.83
N THR A 69 -19.19 -5.64 3.72
CA THR A 69 -19.45 -4.96 2.44
C THR A 69 -18.21 -4.27 1.90
N ASN A 70 -17.31 -3.82 2.80
CA ASN A 70 -15.99 -3.29 2.47
C ASN A 70 -15.07 -4.41 2.00
N TRP A 71 -15.11 -4.62 0.68
CA TRP A 71 -14.31 -5.61 0.00
C TRP A 71 -12.81 -5.37 0.16
N GLU A 72 -12.35 -4.13 0.10
CA GLU A 72 -10.93 -3.79 0.17
C GLU A 72 -10.34 -4.15 1.55
N TRP A 73 -10.95 -3.66 2.63
CA TRP A 73 -10.52 -3.97 3.99
C TRP A 73 -10.62 -5.46 4.27
N HIS A 74 -11.74 -6.11 3.91
CA HIS A 74 -11.91 -7.53 4.19
C HIS A 74 -10.84 -8.40 3.51
N ARG A 75 -10.52 -8.12 2.25
CA ARG A 75 -9.47 -8.84 1.51
C ARG A 75 -8.08 -8.50 2.02
N TRP A 76 -7.77 -7.22 2.19
CA TRP A 76 -6.46 -6.76 2.64
C TRP A 76 -6.15 -7.23 4.05
N SER A 77 -7.11 -7.15 4.98
CA SER A 77 -6.91 -7.54 6.38
C SER A 77 -6.59 -9.03 6.52
N SER A 78 -7.39 -9.89 5.88
CA SER A 78 -7.15 -11.33 5.85
C SER A 78 -5.81 -11.66 5.17
N PHE A 79 -5.52 -11.02 4.04
CA PHE A 79 -4.26 -11.21 3.33
C PHE A 79 -3.05 -10.83 4.20
N ALA A 80 -3.04 -9.65 4.82
CA ALA A 80 -1.92 -9.17 5.62
C ALA A 80 -1.69 -10.01 6.89
N GLN A 81 -2.75 -10.55 7.50
CA GLN A 81 -2.61 -11.52 8.61
C GLN A 81 -1.93 -12.82 8.14
N ASN A 82 -2.40 -13.37 7.02
CA ASN A 82 -1.81 -14.59 6.46
C ASN A 82 -0.37 -14.36 5.97
N TYR A 83 -0.04 -13.15 5.51
CA TYR A 83 1.30 -12.80 5.03
C TYR A 83 2.31 -12.52 6.16
N MET A 84 1.86 -12.37 7.41
CA MET A 84 2.71 -12.05 8.57
C MET A 84 3.93 -12.96 8.72
N PRO A 85 3.85 -14.30 8.53
CA PRO A 85 5.01 -15.18 8.61
C PRO A 85 6.13 -14.81 7.63
N VAL A 86 5.78 -14.32 6.42
CA VAL A 86 6.77 -13.88 5.43
C VAL A 86 7.54 -12.67 5.94
N PHE A 87 6.88 -11.72 6.62
CA PHE A 87 7.55 -10.58 7.24
C PHE A 87 8.45 -10.96 8.41
N LEU A 88 8.06 -11.97 9.19
CA LEU A 88 8.90 -12.52 10.26
C LEU A 88 10.15 -13.18 9.69
N VAL A 89 10.00 -14.02 8.65
CA VAL A 89 11.14 -14.64 7.97
C VAL A 89 12.02 -13.60 7.30
N HIS A 90 11.45 -12.60 6.62
CA HIS A 90 12.18 -11.45 6.08
C HIS A 90 13.04 -10.77 7.17
N THR A 91 12.44 -10.50 8.34
CA THR A 91 13.13 -9.88 9.48
C THR A 91 14.32 -10.73 9.92
N VAL A 92 14.13 -12.05 10.08
CA VAL A 92 15.22 -12.96 10.47
C VAL A 92 16.31 -13.02 9.41
N LEU A 93 15.94 -13.19 8.13
CA LEU A 93 16.88 -13.26 7.01
C LEU A 93 17.74 -12.00 6.93
N PHE A 94 17.14 -10.82 7.06
CA PHE A 94 17.90 -9.59 7.01
C PHE A 94 18.71 -9.33 8.27
N ASN A 95 18.32 -9.83 9.44
CA ASN A 95 19.10 -9.58 10.66
C ASN A 95 20.29 -10.50 10.80
N SER A 96 20.12 -11.75 10.39
CA SER A 96 21.13 -12.79 10.56
C SER A 96 21.84 -13.08 9.26
N GLY A 97 21.10 -13.21 8.16
CA GLY A 97 21.64 -13.60 6.86
C GLY A 97 22.61 -12.58 6.27
N SER A 98 22.35 -11.28 6.41
CA SER A 98 23.27 -10.26 5.89
C SER A 98 24.55 -10.11 6.72
N LEU A 99 24.63 -10.70 7.91
CA LEU A 99 25.85 -10.74 8.72
C LEU A 99 26.76 -11.92 8.35
N VAL A 100 26.16 -13.02 7.87
CA VAL A 100 26.86 -14.30 7.64
C VAL A 100 27.22 -14.50 6.18
N LEU A 101 26.42 -13.97 5.25
CA LEU A 101 26.55 -14.25 3.82
C LEU A 101 27.14 -13.07 3.04
N PRO A 102 27.95 -13.33 1.99
CA PRO A 102 28.34 -12.32 1.02
C PRO A 102 27.12 -11.68 0.34
N GLU A 103 27.21 -10.38 -0.01
CA GLU A 103 26.07 -9.60 -0.52
C GLU A 103 25.36 -10.25 -1.72
N LEU A 104 26.11 -10.76 -2.70
CA LEU A 104 25.54 -11.39 -3.88
C LEU A 104 24.77 -12.67 -3.53
N LEU A 105 25.36 -13.55 -2.71
CA LEU A 105 24.73 -14.80 -2.32
C LEU A 105 23.48 -14.54 -1.47
N PHE A 106 23.55 -13.59 -0.53
CA PHE A 106 22.41 -13.15 0.25
C PHE A 106 21.28 -12.64 -0.67
N THR A 107 21.61 -11.79 -1.64
CA THR A 107 20.65 -11.22 -2.60
C THR A 107 19.95 -12.31 -3.41
N LEU A 108 20.70 -13.28 -3.93
CA LEU A 108 20.14 -14.39 -4.71
C LEU A 108 19.22 -15.29 -3.87
N LEU A 109 19.66 -15.67 -2.67
CA LEU A 109 18.84 -16.50 -1.77
C LEU A 109 17.58 -15.78 -1.30
N TYR A 110 17.69 -14.50 -0.96
CA TYR A 110 16.55 -13.68 -0.58
C TYR A 110 15.56 -13.53 -1.74
N MET A 111 16.04 -13.27 -2.96
CA MET A 111 15.17 -13.20 -4.14
C MET A 111 14.46 -14.53 -4.39
N ALA A 112 15.16 -15.66 -4.31
CA ALA A 112 14.55 -16.97 -4.46
C ALA A 112 13.44 -17.19 -3.43
N PHE A 113 13.74 -16.95 -2.15
CA PHE A 113 12.74 -16.98 -1.07
C PHE A 113 11.56 -16.07 -1.36
N SER A 114 11.83 -14.83 -1.76
CA SER A 114 10.79 -13.82 -1.99
C SER A 114 9.88 -14.18 -3.15
N ILE A 115 10.44 -14.61 -4.28
CA ILE A 115 9.68 -15.06 -5.45
C ILE A 115 8.85 -16.30 -5.10
N SER A 116 9.41 -17.26 -4.35
CA SER A 116 8.68 -18.43 -3.86
C SER A 116 7.52 -18.04 -2.94
N ALA A 117 7.72 -17.11 -2.01
CA ALA A 117 6.65 -16.58 -1.17
C ALA A 117 5.55 -15.92 -2.02
N CYS A 118 5.93 -15.12 -3.02
CA CYS A 118 4.97 -14.51 -3.94
C CYS A 118 4.16 -15.56 -4.70
N ALA A 119 4.80 -16.65 -5.15
CA ALA A 119 4.12 -17.72 -5.88
C ALA A 119 3.10 -18.46 -5.00
N ILE A 120 3.37 -18.59 -3.69
CA ILE A 120 2.48 -19.25 -2.72
C ILE A 120 1.28 -18.34 -2.37
N TYR A 121 1.52 -17.05 -2.08
CA TYR A 121 0.50 -16.15 -1.54
C TYR A 121 -0.29 -15.37 -2.59
N PHE A 122 0.28 -15.15 -3.78
CA PHE A 122 -0.44 -14.56 -4.91
C PHE A 122 -0.88 -15.68 -5.85
N THR A 123 -0.04 -16.06 -6.82
CA THR A 123 -0.07 -17.33 -7.57
C THR A 123 1.21 -17.44 -8.41
N PRO A 124 1.59 -18.64 -8.88
CA PRO A 124 2.68 -18.79 -9.84
C PRO A 124 2.43 -18.04 -11.16
N THR A 125 1.18 -17.99 -11.63
CA THR A 125 0.78 -17.29 -12.85
C THR A 125 1.04 -15.79 -12.75
N LEU A 126 0.66 -15.16 -11.63
CA LEU A 126 0.89 -13.73 -11.42
C LEU A 126 2.38 -13.40 -11.30
N VAL A 127 3.16 -14.27 -10.65
CA VAL A 127 4.63 -14.13 -10.59
C VAL A 127 5.24 -14.21 -11.99
N ALA A 128 4.82 -15.17 -12.82
CA ALA A 128 5.29 -15.29 -14.20
C ALA A 128 4.94 -14.04 -15.03
N LEU A 129 3.73 -13.50 -14.88
CA LEU A 129 3.33 -12.26 -15.52
C LEU A 129 4.17 -11.07 -15.07
N SER A 130 4.41 -10.92 -13.76
CA SER A 130 5.27 -9.86 -13.23
C SER A 130 6.71 -9.97 -13.77
N LEU A 131 7.27 -11.18 -13.83
CA LEU A 131 8.59 -11.42 -14.40
C LEU A 131 8.66 -11.05 -15.89
N LEU A 132 7.68 -11.50 -16.67
CA LEU A 132 7.58 -11.16 -18.09
C LEU A 132 7.49 -9.65 -18.29
N GLN A 133 6.62 -8.99 -17.52
CA GLN A 133 6.43 -7.55 -17.53
C GLN A 133 7.72 -6.79 -17.21
N GLY A 134 8.38 -7.14 -16.10
CA GLY A 134 9.64 -6.53 -15.70
C GLY A 134 10.74 -6.71 -16.75
N THR A 135 10.82 -7.90 -17.34
CA THR A 135 11.77 -8.20 -18.42
C THR A 135 11.52 -7.34 -19.65
N LEU A 136 10.27 -7.23 -20.10
CA LEU A 136 9.90 -6.42 -21.26
C LEU A 136 10.21 -4.93 -21.04
N VAL A 137 9.83 -4.39 -19.88
CA VAL A 137 10.09 -3.00 -19.52
C VAL A 137 11.61 -2.75 -19.44
N PHE A 138 12.36 -3.65 -18.82
CA PHE A 138 13.81 -3.57 -18.72
C PHE A 138 14.47 -3.56 -20.10
N ILE A 139 14.17 -4.54 -20.96
CA ILE A 139 14.73 -4.62 -22.31
C ILE A 139 14.41 -3.36 -23.11
N ALA A 140 13.15 -2.91 -23.11
CA ALA A 140 12.73 -1.71 -23.83
C ALA A 140 13.47 -0.45 -23.34
N SER A 141 13.70 -0.34 -22.02
CA SER A 141 14.44 0.77 -21.43
C SER A 141 15.91 0.79 -21.86
N ARG A 142 16.55 -0.39 -22.00
CA ARG A 142 17.96 -0.50 -22.40
C ARG A 142 18.20 -0.20 -23.87
N ILE A 143 17.23 -0.53 -24.74
CA ILE A 143 17.31 -0.29 -26.18
C ILE A 143 17.07 1.19 -26.53
N VAL A 144 15.95 1.77 -26.11
CA VAL A 144 15.54 3.11 -26.57
C VAL A 144 16.01 4.24 -25.64
N ARG A 145 16.22 3.92 -24.36
CA ARG A 145 16.71 4.86 -23.31
C ARG A 145 15.88 6.14 -23.15
N LYS A 146 14.56 6.07 -23.38
CA LYS A 146 13.62 7.19 -23.19
C LYS A 146 12.60 6.86 -22.11
N LYS A 147 12.25 7.85 -21.27
CA LYS A 147 11.22 7.72 -20.23
C LYS A 147 9.88 7.26 -20.81
N LEU A 148 9.49 7.83 -21.95
CA LEU A 148 8.24 7.47 -22.62
C LEU A 148 8.20 6.00 -23.01
N THR A 149 9.33 5.41 -23.42
CA THR A 149 9.39 3.98 -23.78
C THR A 149 9.12 3.09 -22.56
N VAL A 150 9.62 3.46 -21.37
CA VAL A 150 9.36 2.72 -20.13
C VAL A 150 7.87 2.73 -19.80
N TRP A 151 7.22 3.88 -19.92
CA TRP A 151 5.78 3.99 -19.72
C TRP A 151 4.99 3.20 -20.76
N LEU A 152 5.29 3.36 -22.05
CA LEU A 152 4.56 2.66 -23.10
C LEU A 152 4.76 1.14 -23.08
N SER A 153 5.95 0.64 -22.72
CA SER A 153 6.20 -0.80 -22.63
C SER A 153 5.50 -1.46 -21.45
N SER A 154 5.12 -0.68 -20.43
CA SER A 154 4.33 -1.17 -19.29
C SER A 154 2.85 -1.41 -19.64
N ILE A 155 2.28 -0.62 -20.56
CA ILE A 155 0.84 -0.62 -20.84
C ILE A 155 0.28 -1.97 -21.31
N PRO A 156 0.91 -2.73 -22.23
CA PRO A 156 0.32 -3.96 -22.76
C PRO A 156 0.03 -5.01 -21.69
N VAL A 157 1.01 -5.30 -20.82
CA VAL A 157 0.83 -6.32 -19.77
C VAL A 157 -0.12 -5.83 -18.68
N LEU A 158 -0.07 -4.53 -18.35
CA LEU A 158 -1.02 -3.93 -17.42
C LEU A 158 -2.46 -4.03 -17.97
N TYR A 159 -2.67 -3.66 -19.23
CA TYR A 159 -3.98 -3.74 -19.89
C TYR A 159 -4.52 -5.18 -19.88
N LEU A 160 -3.69 -6.15 -20.28
CA LEU A 160 -4.09 -7.56 -20.25
C LEU A 160 -4.46 -8.02 -18.84
N SER A 161 -3.66 -7.63 -17.85
CA SER A 161 -3.88 -8.01 -16.45
C SER A 161 -5.19 -7.44 -15.89
N MET A 162 -5.50 -6.19 -16.22
CA MET A 162 -6.71 -5.51 -15.76
C MET A 162 -7.95 -5.96 -16.53
N HIS A 163 -7.84 -6.16 -17.85
CA HIS A 163 -8.98 -6.52 -18.70
C HIS A 163 -9.39 -7.99 -18.52
N HIS A 164 -8.42 -8.89 -18.31
CA HIS A 164 -8.65 -10.34 -18.15
C HIS A 164 -8.50 -10.81 -16.70
N THR A 165 -8.84 -9.95 -15.75
CA THR A 165 -8.70 -10.20 -14.30
C THR A 165 -9.23 -11.59 -13.88
N LYS A 166 -10.45 -11.96 -14.30
CA LYS A 166 -11.11 -13.23 -13.93
C LYS A 166 -10.44 -14.49 -14.50
N PHE A 167 -9.65 -14.35 -15.56
CA PHE A 167 -8.91 -15.47 -16.15
C PHE A 167 -7.57 -15.69 -15.45
N LEU A 168 -6.99 -14.62 -14.89
CA LEU A 168 -5.63 -14.62 -14.34
C LEU A 168 -5.57 -14.96 -12.85
N ALA A 169 -6.59 -14.57 -12.09
CA ALA A 169 -6.74 -14.92 -10.69
C ALA A 169 -8.21 -15.01 -10.32
N GLU A 170 -8.53 -15.90 -9.37
CA GLU A 170 -9.87 -15.99 -8.78
C GLU A 170 -10.24 -14.70 -8.04
N ASP A 171 -9.25 -14.07 -7.41
CA ASP A 171 -9.43 -12.83 -6.66
C ASP A 171 -8.74 -11.64 -7.36
N PRO A 172 -9.52 -10.68 -7.92
CA PRO A 172 -8.99 -9.44 -8.48
C PRO A 172 -8.07 -8.66 -7.54
N PHE A 173 -8.27 -8.77 -6.22
CA PHE A 173 -7.45 -8.11 -5.21
C PHE A 173 -5.96 -8.41 -5.41
N LEU A 174 -5.62 -9.67 -5.72
CA LEU A 174 -4.23 -10.09 -5.89
C LEU A 174 -3.59 -9.45 -7.11
N ILE A 175 -4.35 -9.26 -8.20
CA ILE A 175 -3.86 -8.62 -9.43
C ILE A 175 -3.57 -7.15 -9.17
N PHE A 176 -4.53 -6.43 -8.61
CA PHE A 176 -4.38 -5.00 -8.32
C PHE A 176 -3.23 -4.75 -7.34
N THR A 177 -3.10 -5.61 -6.35
CA THR A 177 -2.14 -5.47 -5.25
C THR A 177 -0.72 -5.90 -5.65
N PHE A 178 -0.53 -6.96 -6.44
CA PHE A 178 0.80 -7.46 -6.80
C PHE A 178 1.29 -6.97 -8.17
N VAL A 179 0.46 -7.10 -9.21
CA VAL A 179 0.90 -6.77 -10.59
C VAL A 179 1.11 -5.27 -10.73
N SER A 180 0.23 -4.44 -10.14
CA SER A 180 0.36 -2.98 -10.21
C SER A 180 1.56 -2.48 -9.42
N TYR A 181 1.79 -2.98 -8.20
CA TYR A 181 2.93 -2.55 -7.37
C TYR A 181 4.28 -3.00 -7.96
N SER A 182 4.35 -4.25 -8.44
CA SER A 182 5.56 -4.73 -9.13
C SER A 182 5.81 -3.95 -10.43
N MET A 183 4.75 -3.57 -11.17
CA MET A 183 4.87 -2.66 -12.33
C MET A 183 5.53 -1.34 -11.96
N LEU A 184 5.01 -0.67 -10.93
CA LEU A 184 5.54 0.62 -10.48
C LEU A 184 7.00 0.51 -10.05
N SER A 185 7.37 -0.60 -9.42
CA SER A 185 8.76 -0.91 -9.09
C SER A 185 9.63 -1.03 -10.35
N TYR A 186 9.21 -1.79 -11.37
CA TYR A 186 9.97 -1.89 -12.63
C TYR A 186 10.11 -0.55 -13.34
N ILE A 187 9.03 0.24 -13.41
CA ILE A 187 9.04 1.57 -14.01
C ILE A 187 10.01 2.48 -13.26
N SER A 188 9.91 2.52 -11.93
CA SER A 188 10.78 3.33 -11.08
C SER A 188 12.26 2.98 -11.31
N TYR A 189 12.62 1.71 -11.26
CA TYR A 189 13.99 1.28 -11.51
C TYR A 189 14.48 1.66 -12.92
N CYS A 190 13.65 1.39 -13.94
CA CYS A 190 14.04 1.59 -15.33
C CYS A 190 14.20 3.07 -15.67
N ILE A 191 13.33 3.96 -15.16
CA ILE A 191 13.43 5.41 -15.37
C ILE A 191 14.70 5.97 -14.72
N GLU A 192 14.99 5.57 -13.49
CA GLU A 192 16.12 6.11 -12.73
C GLU A 192 17.47 5.63 -13.28
N THR A 193 17.52 4.43 -13.86
CA THR A 193 18.74 3.85 -14.43
C THR A 193 18.91 4.09 -15.95
N LEU A 194 18.14 5.01 -16.56
CA LEU A 194 18.24 5.32 -18.00
C LEU A 194 19.57 5.95 -18.40
N LYS A 195 20.07 6.89 -17.58
CA LYS A 195 21.30 7.66 -17.88
C LYS A 195 22.55 6.94 -17.42
N SER A 196 22.52 6.45 -16.18
CA SER A 196 23.63 5.77 -15.53
C SER A 196 23.08 4.87 -14.42
N PRO A 197 23.81 3.80 -14.03
CA PRO A 197 23.45 3.06 -12.83
C PRO A 197 23.61 3.97 -11.60
N ILE A 198 22.75 3.80 -10.60
CA ILE A 198 22.84 4.51 -9.31
C ILE A 198 24.01 3.93 -8.50
N ARG A 199 24.12 2.60 -8.47
CA ARG A 199 25.22 1.89 -7.84
C ARG A 199 26.36 1.66 -8.82
N LYS A 200 27.59 1.86 -8.37
CA LYS A 200 28.79 1.55 -9.19
C LYS A 200 28.97 0.05 -9.40
N GLU A 201 28.44 -0.78 -8.50
CA GLU A 201 28.55 -2.24 -8.59
C GLU A 201 27.68 -2.84 -9.70
N ASP A 202 26.66 -2.12 -10.18
CA ASP A 202 25.73 -2.56 -11.23
C ASP A 202 26.26 -2.28 -12.65
N ASP A 203 27.54 -2.56 -12.84
CA ASP A 203 28.33 -2.30 -14.06
C ASP A 203 27.94 -3.18 -15.27
N THR A 204 27.23 -4.27 -15.04
CA THR A 204 26.78 -5.20 -16.08
C THR A 204 25.27 -5.28 -16.17
N LEU A 205 24.76 -5.63 -17.36
CA LEU A 205 23.32 -5.83 -17.60
C LEU A 205 22.72 -6.87 -16.66
N ILE A 206 23.46 -7.95 -16.36
CA ILE A 206 23.00 -9.01 -15.46
C ILE A 206 22.87 -8.49 -14.03
N LYS A 207 23.89 -7.80 -13.50
CA LYS A 207 23.82 -7.22 -12.15
C LYS A 207 22.70 -6.19 -12.03
N SER A 208 22.57 -5.31 -13.02
CA SER A 208 21.44 -4.36 -13.11
C SER A 208 20.08 -5.07 -13.12
N TYR A 209 19.94 -6.16 -13.87
CA TYR A 209 18.69 -6.93 -13.89
C TYR A 209 18.42 -7.57 -12.53
N LEU A 210 19.41 -8.23 -11.93
CA LEU A 210 19.29 -8.82 -10.59
C LEU A 210 18.94 -7.77 -9.53
N ARG A 211 19.49 -6.56 -9.62
CA ARG A 211 19.18 -5.46 -8.70
C ARG A 211 17.74 -4.99 -8.85
N MET A 212 17.26 -4.84 -10.09
CA MET A 212 15.84 -4.53 -10.36
C MET A 212 14.91 -5.59 -9.76
N MET A 213 15.27 -6.87 -9.93
CA MET A 213 14.51 -7.99 -9.37
C MET A 213 14.51 -7.98 -7.85
N PHE A 214 15.67 -7.72 -7.22
CA PHE A 214 15.77 -7.62 -5.77
C PHE A 214 14.92 -6.48 -5.20
N TYR A 215 14.93 -5.32 -5.85
CA TYR A 215 14.10 -4.17 -5.50
C TYR A 215 12.60 -4.49 -5.65
N THR A 216 12.19 -5.07 -6.78
CA THR A 216 10.78 -5.34 -7.06
C THR A 216 10.20 -6.42 -6.16
N PHE A 217 10.99 -7.45 -5.85
CA PHE A 217 10.61 -8.53 -4.93
C PHE A 217 11.07 -8.24 -3.50
N TYR A 218 11.25 -6.96 -3.13
CA TYR A 218 11.53 -6.60 -1.75
C TYR A 218 10.23 -6.63 -0.92
N GLN A 219 10.09 -7.67 -0.10
CA GLN A 219 8.88 -7.99 0.68
C GLN A 219 8.17 -6.79 1.35
N PRO A 220 8.85 -5.87 2.07
CA PRO A 220 8.19 -4.71 2.67
C PRO A 220 7.48 -3.76 1.70
N TYR A 221 7.92 -3.68 0.44
CA TYR A 221 7.37 -2.74 -0.56
C TYR A 221 6.50 -3.42 -1.62
N LEU A 222 6.37 -4.75 -1.53
CA LEU A 222 5.81 -5.57 -2.58
C LEU A 222 4.36 -5.22 -2.92
N PHE A 223 3.57 -4.78 -1.94
CA PHE A 223 2.12 -4.60 -2.11
C PHE A 223 1.45 -3.51 -1.24
N SER A 224 2.20 -2.81 -0.39
CA SER A 224 1.61 -1.88 0.58
C SER A 224 2.19 -0.47 0.55
N LEU A 225 3.39 -0.29 -0.01
CA LEU A 225 4.07 0.99 -0.04
C LEU A 225 4.81 1.17 -1.37
N ILE A 226 4.49 2.25 -2.08
CA ILE A 226 5.22 2.65 -3.28
C ILE A 226 6.45 3.44 -2.80
N VAL A 227 7.60 2.78 -2.76
CA VAL A 227 8.90 3.41 -2.54
C VAL A 227 9.58 3.55 -3.89
N LEU A 228 10.25 4.68 -4.15
CA LEU A 228 11.01 4.86 -5.38
C LEU A 228 12.39 4.19 -5.27
N TYR A 229 12.96 3.77 -6.39
CA TYR A 229 14.25 3.09 -6.42
C TYR A 229 15.39 3.84 -5.69
N PRO A 230 15.55 5.18 -5.83
CA PRO A 230 16.60 5.91 -5.12
C PRO A 230 16.43 5.88 -3.60
N ASP A 231 15.19 5.95 -3.11
CA ASP A 231 14.88 5.85 -1.69
C ASP A 231 15.10 4.44 -1.14
N PHE A 232 14.83 3.42 -1.94
CA PHE A 232 15.17 2.04 -1.60
C PHE A 232 16.67 1.86 -1.45
N GLU A 233 17.47 2.33 -2.42
CA GLU A 233 18.94 2.26 -2.34
C GLU A 233 19.48 2.99 -1.12
N ARG A 234 19.00 4.23 -0.88
CA ARG A 234 19.36 5.00 0.30
C ARG A 234 19.06 4.24 1.60
N GLN A 235 17.87 3.64 1.73
CA GLN A 235 17.51 2.86 2.91
C GLN A 235 18.36 1.59 3.08
N MET A 236 18.74 0.94 1.98
CA MET A 236 19.64 -0.22 2.01
C MET A 236 21.05 0.16 2.45
N GLU A 237 21.55 1.34 2.07
CA GLU A 237 22.83 1.88 2.52
C GLU A 237 22.79 2.32 3.99
N GLU A 238 21.78 3.11 4.37
CA GLU A 238 21.57 3.57 5.76
C GLU A 238 21.50 2.40 6.74
N ARG A 239 20.95 1.27 6.31
CA ARG A 239 20.87 0.08 7.15
C ARG A 239 22.24 -0.53 7.49
N LYS A 240 23.28 -0.32 6.68
CA LYS A 240 24.63 -0.81 6.99
C LYS A 240 25.26 -0.04 8.17
N THR A 241 24.82 1.19 8.43
CA THR A 241 25.43 2.10 9.41
C THR A 241 24.53 2.42 10.60
N LYS A 242 23.21 2.44 10.40
CA LYS A 242 22.24 2.88 11.40
C LYS A 242 21.93 1.77 12.41
N GLN A 243 22.14 2.08 13.69
CA GLN A 243 21.64 1.24 14.79
C GLN A 243 20.12 1.30 14.86
N ARG A 244 19.50 0.16 15.18
CA ARG A 244 18.03 0.08 15.24
C ARG A 244 17.48 0.59 16.55
N GLU A 245 16.52 1.49 16.44
CA GLU A 245 15.75 1.98 17.56
C GLU A 245 14.55 1.07 17.85
N HIS A 246 14.75 0.05 18.69
CA HIS A 246 13.70 -0.91 19.05
C HIS A 246 12.44 -0.24 19.62
N ARG A 247 12.58 0.88 20.33
CA ARG A 247 11.46 1.66 20.87
C ARG A 247 10.58 2.22 19.74
N GLN A 248 11.19 2.77 18.69
CA GLN A 248 10.46 3.34 17.55
C GLN A 248 9.73 2.24 16.75
N VAL A 249 10.38 1.09 16.59
CA VAL A 249 9.78 -0.09 15.94
C VAL A 249 8.56 -0.58 16.73
N LEU A 250 8.71 -0.73 18.05
CA LEU A 250 7.60 -1.16 18.91
C LEU A 250 6.44 -0.16 18.89
N TRP A 251 6.72 1.14 18.95
CA TRP A 251 5.69 2.17 18.83
C TRP A 251 4.94 2.10 17.49
N SER A 252 5.66 1.91 16.40
CA SER A 252 5.07 1.74 15.06
C SER A 252 4.19 0.49 15.00
N ALA A 253 4.64 -0.63 15.56
CA ALA A 253 3.87 -1.87 15.61
C ALA A 253 2.57 -1.71 16.43
N MET A 254 2.65 -1.12 17.62
CA MET A 254 1.47 -0.84 18.46
C MET A 254 0.49 0.08 17.74
N ARG A 255 0.99 1.10 17.02
CA ARG A 255 0.15 2.01 16.23
C ARG A 255 -0.62 1.27 15.15
N ILE A 256 0.02 0.33 14.43
CA ILE A 256 -0.64 -0.49 13.40
C ILE A 256 -1.73 -1.36 14.02
N VAL A 257 -1.42 -2.05 15.12
CA VAL A 257 -2.40 -2.90 15.82
C VAL A 257 -3.59 -2.08 16.33
N PHE A 258 -3.34 -0.90 16.89
CA PHE A 258 -4.38 0.01 17.35
C PHE A 258 -5.35 0.38 16.21
N TRP A 259 -4.82 0.85 15.07
CA TRP A 259 -5.67 1.24 13.94
C TRP A 259 -6.40 0.06 13.33
N TRP A 260 -5.77 -1.12 13.30
CA TRP A 260 -6.42 -2.34 12.85
C TRP A 260 -7.62 -2.69 13.71
N ILE A 261 -7.44 -2.72 15.04
CA ILE A 261 -8.52 -3.01 16.00
C ILE A 261 -9.62 -1.96 15.89
N LEU A 262 -9.26 -0.68 15.70
CA LEU A 262 -10.22 0.39 15.53
C LEU A 262 -11.10 0.16 14.30
N VAL A 263 -10.51 -0.10 13.12
CA VAL A 263 -11.27 -0.35 11.90
C VAL A 263 -12.13 -1.61 12.03
N GLU A 264 -11.56 -2.70 12.56
CA GLU A 264 -12.30 -3.94 12.83
C GLU A 264 -13.51 -3.71 13.73
N THR A 265 -13.34 -2.91 14.79
CA THR A 265 -14.43 -2.55 15.70
C THR A 265 -15.45 -1.63 15.02
N MET A 266 -15.00 -0.66 14.21
CA MET A 266 -15.89 0.25 13.50
C MET A 266 -16.86 -0.49 12.57
N LEU A 267 -16.43 -1.58 11.92
CA LEU A 267 -17.30 -2.39 11.06
C LEU A 267 -18.47 -3.07 11.79
N HIS A 268 -18.44 -3.13 13.12
CA HIS A 268 -19.57 -3.61 13.94
C HIS A 268 -20.58 -2.52 14.30
N PHE A 269 -20.24 -1.25 14.12
CA PHE A 269 -21.07 -0.12 14.58
C PHE A 269 -21.41 0.89 13.49
N PHE A 270 -20.62 0.92 12.40
CA PHE A 270 -20.75 1.86 11.30
C PHE A 270 -20.89 1.08 9.98
N TYR A 271 -22.13 0.79 9.57
CA TYR A 271 -22.47 0.00 8.39
C TYR A 271 -22.54 0.86 7.12
N PHE A 272 -21.64 1.84 6.98
CA PHE A 272 -21.75 2.87 5.95
C PHE A 272 -21.74 2.30 4.53
N GLU A 273 -20.95 1.25 4.25
CA GLU A 273 -20.94 0.62 2.93
C GLU A 273 -22.20 -0.21 2.66
N ALA A 274 -22.68 -0.97 3.66
CA ALA A 274 -23.92 -1.72 3.54
C ALA A 274 -25.11 -0.77 3.27
N ILE A 275 -25.17 0.34 4.00
CA ILE A 275 -26.17 1.40 3.81
C ILE A 275 -26.10 1.93 2.36
N LEU A 276 -24.92 2.30 1.88
CA LEU A 276 -24.75 2.84 0.52
C LEU A 276 -25.13 1.85 -0.59
N LYS A 277 -24.95 0.55 -0.36
CA LYS A 277 -25.41 -0.48 -1.32
C LYS A 277 -26.94 -0.67 -1.28
N ASP A 278 -27.58 -0.52 -0.11
CA ASP A 278 -29.04 -0.52 0.00
C ASP A 278 -29.62 0.87 -0.32
N ARG A 279 -29.87 1.12 -1.62
CA ARG A 279 -30.47 2.37 -2.10
C ARG A 279 -31.80 2.70 -1.43
N ASN A 280 -32.64 1.70 -1.19
CA ASN A 280 -33.98 1.92 -0.61
C ASN A 280 -33.87 2.42 0.83
N TYR A 281 -32.96 1.83 1.60
CA TYR A 281 -32.67 2.30 2.95
C TYR A 281 -32.00 3.68 2.93
N THR A 282 -31.00 3.88 2.07
CA THR A 282 -30.32 5.18 1.95
C THR A 282 -31.28 6.33 1.63
N PHE A 283 -32.23 6.12 0.72
CA PHE A 283 -33.21 7.16 0.36
C PHE A 283 -34.32 7.37 1.39
N SER A 284 -34.51 6.44 2.32
CA SER A 284 -35.47 6.60 3.44
C SER A 284 -34.85 7.29 4.66
N LEU A 285 -33.53 7.52 4.66
CA LEU A 285 -32.85 8.19 5.76
C LEU A 285 -33.33 9.63 5.96
N PRO A 286 -33.45 10.08 7.22
CA PRO A 286 -33.59 11.49 7.53
C PRO A 286 -32.47 12.32 6.89
N LYS A 287 -32.78 13.56 6.46
CA LYS A 287 -31.85 14.43 5.73
C LYS A 287 -30.54 14.65 6.48
N ASP A 288 -30.59 14.76 7.80
CA ASP A 288 -29.43 14.93 8.66
C ASP A 288 -28.50 13.71 8.64
N GLN A 289 -29.05 12.49 8.66
CA GLN A 289 -28.27 11.24 8.57
C GLN A 289 -27.74 11.00 7.15
N PHE A 290 -28.53 11.34 6.13
CA PHE A 290 -28.10 11.26 4.74
C PHE A 290 -26.92 12.21 4.46
N VAL A 291 -26.99 13.45 4.94
CA VAL A 291 -25.87 14.41 4.83
C VAL A 291 -24.66 13.92 5.63
N ALA A 292 -24.87 13.38 6.84
CA ALA A 292 -23.81 12.79 7.65
C ALA A 292 -23.08 11.62 6.95
N LEU A 293 -23.82 10.77 6.25
CA LEU A 293 -23.25 9.69 5.43
C LEU A 293 -22.36 10.25 4.31
N GLY A 294 -22.81 11.29 3.60
CA GLY A 294 -21.99 11.98 2.61
C GLY A 294 -20.72 12.59 3.22
N MET A 295 -20.84 13.29 4.35
CA MET A 295 -19.70 13.89 5.05
C MET A 295 -18.67 12.87 5.51
N ALA A 296 -19.10 11.71 6.00
CA ALA A 296 -18.20 10.65 6.47
C ALA A 296 -17.39 10.00 5.33
N LEU A 297 -17.89 10.03 4.09
CA LEU A 297 -17.23 9.44 2.92
C LEU A 297 -16.15 10.32 2.32
N GLY A 298 -16.10 11.61 2.69
CA GLY A 298 -15.09 12.56 2.19
C GLY A 298 -15.09 12.72 0.66
N ARG A 299 -16.23 12.51 0.00
CA ARG A 299 -16.43 12.70 -1.45
C ARG A 299 -17.34 13.88 -1.73
#